data_AF-A0A964KTS7-F1
#
_entry.id   AF-A0A964KTS7-F1
#
_cell.length_a   1.000
_cell.length_b   1.000
_cell.length_c   1.000
_cell.angle_alpha   90.00
_cell.angle_beta   90.00
_cell.angle_gamma   90.00
#
_symmetry.space_group_name_H-M   'P 1'
#
loop_
_entity.id
_entity.type
_entity.pdbx_description
1 polymer ?
#
loop_
_entity_poly.entity_id
_entity_poly.type
_entity_poly.pdbx_seq_one_letter_code
_entity_poly.pdbx_strand_id
1 'polypeptide(L)'
;MAESTAQEFEGPLLNWLRAERGIEEPRRLVRVDEDEALISKFEPGFAARLHELLRLVPDLFDEATVIANTAHQMTLMPDASRVTAWHTAMHLALAQTGERHDLTDLRLAAVRTGIDSVRAVLEAVLWSEPLCGRPYEPLTGEFDAYRDGLSALEDGRDIFTRYYGTFEGRAVWNHCPSAAFARVLLEQAWHACTGTSAPSV
;
A
#
# COMPACT_ATOMS: atom_id res chain seq x y z
N MET A 1 -7.81 11.57 -32.54
CA MET A 1 -9.23 11.60 -32.13
C MET A 1 -9.46 11.16 -30.68
N ALA A 2 -8.66 10.25 -30.09
CA ALA A 2 -8.84 9.81 -28.70
C ALA A 2 -8.48 10.84 -27.61
N GLU A 3 -7.54 11.77 -27.86
CA GLU A 3 -7.15 12.78 -26.86
C GLU A 3 -8.22 13.85 -26.60
N SER A 4 -9.01 14.22 -27.61
CA SER A 4 -10.10 15.22 -27.48
C SER A 4 -11.18 14.75 -26.50
N THR A 5 -11.56 13.47 -26.59
CA THR A 5 -12.56 12.84 -25.75
C THR A 5 -12.12 12.69 -24.29
N ALA A 6 -10.82 12.49 -24.03
CA ALA A 6 -10.32 12.36 -22.66
C ALA A 6 -10.31 13.71 -21.92
N GLN A 7 -9.92 14.79 -22.60
CA GLN A 7 -9.94 16.14 -22.02
C GLN A 7 -11.36 16.66 -21.78
N GLU A 8 -12.29 16.37 -22.70
CA GLU A 8 -13.70 16.74 -22.55
C GLU A 8 -14.38 15.98 -21.39
N PHE A 9 -13.96 14.74 -21.12
CA PHE A 9 -14.46 13.93 -20.01
C PHE A 9 -13.86 14.29 -18.64
N GLU A 10 -12.57 14.63 -18.60
CA GLU A 10 -11.84 14.84 -17.35
C GLU A 10 -12.41 16.01 -16.52
N GLY A 11 -12.70 17.16 -17.13
CA GLY A 11 -13.23 18.33 -16.41
C GLY A 11 -14.53 18.04 -15.63
N PRO A 12 -15.59 17.55 -16.30
CA PRO A 12 -16.84 17.14 -15.66
C PRO A 12 -16.64 16.08 -14.58
N LEU A 13 -15.81 15.05 -14.85
CA LEU A 13 -15.51 14.00 -13.88
C LEU A 13 -14.90 14.55 -12.59
N LEU A 14 -13.90 15.43 -12.70
CA LEU A 14 -13.22 16.01 -11.54
C LEU A 14 -14.16 16.92 -10.73
N ASN A 15 -15.08 17.62 -11.40
CA ASN A 15 -16.11 18.41 -10.73
C ASN A 15 -17.11 17.51 -9.99
N TRP A 16 -17.52 16.41 -10.61
CA TRP A 16 -18.38 15.40 -9.99
C TRP A 16 -17.75 14.78 -8.72
N LEU A 17 -16.46 14.43 -8.77
CA LEU A 17 -15.73 13.91 -7.61
C LEU A 17 -15.73 14.90 -6.44
N ARG A 18 -15.58 16.19 -6.71
CA ARG A 18 -15.65 17.24 -5.68
C ARG A 18 -17.06 17.42 -5.15
N ALA A 19 -18.01 17.68 -6.05
CA ALA A 19 -19.37 18.08 -5.69
C ALA A 19 -20.19 16.94 -5.07
N GLU A 20 -20.05 15.71 -5.57
CA GLU A 20 -20.90 14.58 -5.15
C GLU A 20 -20.19 13.56 -4.26
N ARG A 21 -18.85 13.50 -4.31
CA ARG A 21 -18.04 12.55 -3.52
C ARG A 21 -17.20 13.20 -2.42
N GLY A 22 -17.16 14.53 -2.36
CA GLY A 22 -16.40 15.26 -1.33
C GLY A 22 -14.88 15.06 -1.42
N ILE A 23 -14.36 14.73 -2.60
CA ILE A 23 -12.93 14.50 -2.81
C ILE A 23 -12.28 15.84 -3.13
N GLU A 24 -11.76 16.48 -2.10
CA GLU A 24 -11.13 17.79 -2.21
C GLU A 24 -9.69 17.71 -2.74
N GLU A 25 -8.98 16.60 -2.51
CA GLU A 25 -7.59 16.52 -2.95
C GLU A 25 -7.50 16.33 -4.48
N PRO A 26 -6.44 16.87 -5.12
CA PRO A 26 -6.27 16.76 -6.56
C PRO A 26 -6.33 15.31 -7.06
N ARG A 27 -7.05 15.12 -8.16
CA ARG A 27 -7.10 13.90 -8.96
C ARG A 27 -6.88 14.28 -10.42
N ARG A 28 -6.38 13.32 -11.20
CA ARG A 28 -6.28 13.40 -12.67
C ARG A 28 -6.81 12.13 -13.29
N LEU A 29 -7.26 12.22 -14.54
CA LEU A 29 -7.55 11.06 -15.34
C LEU A 29 -6.24 10.35 -15.75
N VAL A 30 -6.22 9.03 -15.63
CA VAL A 30 -5.11 8.17 -16.05
C VAL A 30 -5.46 7.43 -17.32
N ARG A 31 -6.66 6.86 -17.36
CA ARG A 31 -7.21 6.11 -18.49
C ARG A 31 -8.73 6.24 -18.45
N VAL A 32 -9.33 6.27 -19.62
CA VAL A 32 -10.77 6.11 -19.80
C VAL A 32 -11.01 5.18 -20.98
N ASP A 33 -11.96 4.29 -20.84
CA ASP A 33 -12.48 3.45 -21.92
C ASP A 33 -14.01 3.42 -21.88
N GLU A 34 -14.63 2.43 -22.51
CA GLU A 34 -16.10 2.31 -22.59
C GLU A 34 -16.74 1.96 -21.24
N ASP A 35 -16.02 1.23 -20.38
CA ASP A 35 -16.56 0.65 -19.16
C ASP A 35 -16.07 1.37 -17.89
N GLU A 36 -14.85 1.94 -17.91
CA GLU A 36 -14.23 2.51 -16.73
C GLU A 36 -13.42 3.79 -16.96
N ALA A 37 -13.28 4.54 -15.87
CA ALA A 37 -12.40 5.69 -15.73
C ALA A 37 -11.45 5.48 -14.54
N LEU A 38 -10.16 5.40 -14.82
CA LEU A 38 -9.11 5.34 -13.81
C LEU A 38 -8.62 6.74 -13.50
N ILE A 39 -8.72 7.15 -12.25
CA ILE A 39 -8.20 8.42 -11.75
C ILE A 39 -7.05 8.19 -10.78
N SER A 40 -6.11 9.12 -10.67
CA SER A 40 -5.04 9.02 -9.68
C SER A 40 -4.78 10.35 -9.01
N LYS A 41 -4.34 10.28 -7.75
CA LYS A 41 -3.81 11.42 -7.00
C LYS A 41 -2.36 11.75 -7.34
N PHE A 42 -1.66 10.83 -8.00
CA PHE A 42 -0.23 10.95 -8.29
C PHE A 42 0.00 11.64 -9.63
N GLU A 43 1.00 12.51 -9.70
CA GLU A 43 1.40 13.18 -10.92
C GLU A 43 1.94 12.20 -11.99
N PRO A 44 1.94 12.61 -13.28
CA PRO A 44 2.61 11.84 -14.33
C PRO A 44 4.08 11.55 -13.97
N GLY A 45 4.55 10.34 -14.29
CA GLY A 45 5.94 9.92 -13.99
C GLY A 45 6.21 9.54 -12.53
N PHE A 46 5.22 9.63 -11.62
CA PHE A 46 5.36 9.11 -10.25
C PHE A 46 5.72 7.62 -10.22
N ALA A 47 4.97 6.78 -10.95
CA ALA A 47 5.17 5.34 -10.96
C ALA A 47 6.59 4.94 -11.41
N ALA A 48 7.10 5.57 -12.48
CA ALA A 48 8.45 5.32 -12.98
C ALA A 48 9.52 5.68 -11.93
N ARG A 49 9.41 6.87 -11.32
CA ARG A 49 10.33 7.31 -10.26
C ARG A 49 10.25 6.42 -9.03
N LEU A 50 9.06 5.95 -8.67
CA LEU A 50 8.88 4.99 -7.59
C LEU A 50 9.59 3.68 -7.93
N HIS A 51 9.36 3.09 -9.12
CA HIS A 51 10.02 1.85 -9.52
C HIS A 51 11.55 1.97 -9.52
N GLU A 52 12.08 3.10 -10.01
CA GLU A 52 13.53 3.37 -9.95
C GLU A 52 14.04 3.43 -8.51
N LEU A 53 13.29 4.07 -7.61
CA LEU A 53 13.62 4.11 -6.19
C LEU A 53 13.57 2.71 -5.56
N LEU A 54 12.53 1.92 -5.86
CA LEU A 54 12.37 0.57 -5.32
C LEU A 54 13.50 -0.38 -5.76
N ARG A 55 14.09 -0.17 -6.94
CA ARG A 55 15.30 -0.91 -7.36
C ARG A 55 16.54 -0.64 -6.50
N LEU A 56 16.57 0.49 -5.78
CA LEU A 56 17.67 0.85 -4.87
C LEU A 56 17.46 0.28 -3.46
N VAL A 57 16.27 -0.22 -3.13
CA VAL A 57 15.90 -0.77 -1.80
C VAL A 57 15.47 -2.25 -1.90
N PRO A 58 16.24 -3.15 -2.54
CA PRO A 58 15.83 -4.55 -2.71
C PRO A 58 15.60 -5.25 -1.35
N ASP A 59 16.36 -4.87 -0.33
CA ASP A 59 16.28 -5.42 1.02
C ASP A 59 14.90 -5.22 1.68
N LEU A 60 14.12 -4.23 1.25
CA LEU A 60 12.75 -4.02 1.74
C LEU A 60 11.74 -5.02 1.16
N PHE A 61 12.13 -5.77 0.13
CA PHE A 61 11.30 -6.76 -0.55
C PHE A 61 11.91 -8.18 -0.50
N ASP A 62 13.07 -8.32 0.13
CA ASP A 62 13.63 -9.62 0.45
C ASP A 62 13.01 -10.12 1.77
N GLU A 63 12.12 -11.09 1.67
CA GLU A 63 11.34 -11.60 2.81
C GLU A 63 12.25 -12.06 3.97
N ALA A 64 13.34 -12.76 3.66
CA ALA A 64 14.28 -13.25 4.68
C ALA A 64 14.92 -12.09 5.46
N THR A 65 15.35 -11.04 4.76
CA THR A 65 15.89 -9.82 5.37
C THR A 65 14.84 -9.08 6.20
N VAL A 66 13.61 -8.97 5.70
CA VAL A 66 12.50 -8.33 6.44
C VAL A 66 12.16 -9.07 7.72
N ILE A 67 12.07 -10.40 7.67
CA ILE A 67 11.83 -11.24 8.85
C ILE A 67 12.98 -11.09 9.86
N ALA A 68 14.23 -11.16 9.41
CA ALA A 68 15.39 -11.04 10.27
C ALA A 68 15.47 -9.67 10.97
N ASN A 69 15.26 -8.59 10.21
CA ASN A 69 15.28 -7.22 10.74
C ASN A 69 14.11 -6.99 11.71
N THR A 70 12.93 -7.50 11.40
CA THR A 70 11.76 -7.42 12.28
C THR A 70 12.00 -8.19 13.57
N ALA A 71 12.50 -9.42 13.49
CA ALA A 71 12.84 -10.22 14.66
C ALA A 71 13.87 -9.52 15.55
N HIS A 72 14.89 -8.90 14.95
CA HIS A 72 15.85 -8.07 15.69
C HIS A 72 15.15 -6.93 16.43
N GLN A 73 14.27 -6.16 15.76
CA GLN A 73 13.52 -5.07 16.44
C GLN A 73 12.60 -5.59 17.56
N MET A 74 11.96 -6.74 17.38
CA MET A 74 11.16 -7.36 18.45
C MET A 74 11.98 -7.65 19.71
N THR A 75 13.28 -8.00 19.57
CA THR A 75 14.16 -8.19 20.74
C THR A 75 14.52 -6.89 21.46
N LEU A 76 14.54 -5.76 20.73
CA LEU A 76 14.87 -4.44 21.26
C LEU A 76 13.65 -3.71 21.85
N MET A 77 12.45 -4.15 21.50
CA MET A 77 11.19 -3.48 21.85
C MET A 77 10.26 -4.43 22.63
N PRO A 78 10.65 -4.93 23.82
CA PRO A 78 9.79 -5.79 24.61
C PRO A 78 8.46 -5.07 24.93
N ASP A 79 7.36 -5.83 24.93
CA ASP A 79 6.00 -5.35 25.18
C ASP A 79 5.44 -4.32 24.16
N ALA A 80 6.17 -3.96 23.10
CA ALA A 80 5.59 -3.22 21.96
C ALA A 80 4.78 -4.16 21.06
N SER A 81 3.85 -3.62 20.25
CA SER A 81 3.17 -4.46 19.25
C SER A 81 4.15 -4.96 18.19
N ARG A 82 3.96 -6.19 17.74
CA ARG A 82 4.79 -6.81 16.69
C ARG A 82 4.75 -6.01 15.38
N VAL A 83 3.59 -5.42 15.07
CA VAL A 83 3.43 -4.51 13.92
C VAL A 83 4.28 -3.24 14.07
N THR A 84 4.42 -2.70 15.28
CA THR A 84 5.31 -1.57 15.56
C THR A 84 6.78 -1.94 15.35
N ALA A 85 7.19 -3.15 15.77
CA ALA A 85 8.55 -3.64 15.54
C ALA A 85 8.86 -3.80 14.04
N TRP A 86 7.92 -4.38 13.27
CA TRP A 86 8.03 -4.45 11.80
C TRP A 86 8.13 -3.05 11.18
N HIS A 87 7.24 -2.14 11.55
CA HIS A 87 7.22 -0.76 11.05
C HIS A 87 8.56 -0.05 11.31
N THR A 88 9.10 -0.21 12.51
CA THR A 88 10.41 0.33 12.91
C THR A 88 11.53 -0.27 12.06
N ALA A 89 11.53 -1.59 11.85
CA ALA A 89 12.53 -2.28 11.04
C ALA A 89 12.55 -1.76 9.59
N MET A 90 11.37 -1.57 8.99
CA MET A 90 11.23 -1.07 7.63
C MET A 90 11.72 0.38 7.48
N HIS A 91 11.39 1.25 8.43
CA HIS A 91 11.85 2.64 8.42
C HIS A 91 13.37 2.76 8.62
N LEU A 92 13.96 1.93 9.49
CA LEU A 92 15.41 1.88 9.68
C LEU A 92 16.13 1.39 8.41
N ALA A 93 15.65 0.31 7.78
CA ALA A 93 16.21 -0.19 6.54
C ALA A 93 16.11 0.84 5.40
N LEU A 94 14.99 1.56 5.31
CA LEU A 94 14.81 2.63 4.34
C LEU A 94 15.76 3.82 4.61
N ALA A 95 15.95 4.21 5.87
CA ALA A 95 16.87 5.27 6.26
C ALA A 95 18.33 4.92 5.91
N GLN A 96 18.78 3.71 6.25
CA GLN A 96 20.12 3.22 5.91
C GLN A 96 20.34 3.19 4.40
N THR A 97 19.33 2.81 3.63
CA THR A 97 19.41 2.84 2.16
C THR A 97 19.45 4.26 1.63
N GLY A 98 18.69 5.17 2.26
CA GLY A 98 18.74 6.59 1.98
C GLY A 98 20.14 7.18 2.12
N GLU A 99 20.80 6.88 3.24
CA GLU A 99 22.19 7.28 3.49
C GLU A 99 23.17 6.66 2.48
N ARG A 100 23.02 5.36 2.16
CA ARG A 100 23.90 4.64 1.24
C ARG A 100 23.84 5.17 -0.20
N HIS A 101 22.68 5.62 -0.64
CA HIS A 101 22.44 6.05 -2.02
C HIS A 101 22.24 7.57 -2.18
N ASP A 102 22.53 8.35 -1.14
CA ASP A 102 22.35 9.81 -1.11
C ASP A 102 20.94 10.24 -1.57
N LEU A 103 19.92 9.53 -1.07
CA LEU A 103 18.53 9.79 -1.43
C LEU A 103 17.93 10.83 -0.50
N THR A 104 17.34 11.87 -1.10
CA THR A 104 16.65 12.91 -0.33
C THR A 104 15.43 12.34 0.40
N ASP A 105 15.11 12.93 1.55
CA ASP A 105 13.91 12.56 2.33
C ASP A 105 12.62 12.62 1.49
N LEU A 106 12.54 13.60 0.58
CA LEU A 106 11.40 13.74 -0.32
C LEU A 106 11.22 12.51 -1.23
N ARG A 107 12.32 11.88 -1.67
CA ARG A 107 12.25 10.67 -2.49
C ARG A 107 11.78 9.48 -1.64
N LEU A 108 12.28 9.36 -0.41
CA LEU A 108 11.92 8.26 0.50
C LEU A 108 10.48 8.35 1.01
N ALA A 109 9.88 9.56 1.06
CA ALA A 109 8.54 9.81 1.57
C ALA A 109 7.45 8.94 0.90
N ALA A 110 7.59 8.65 -0.40
CA ALA A 110 6.64 7.79 -1.11
C ALA A 110 6.68 6.34 -0.60
N VAL A 111 7.88 5.81 -0.31
CA VAL A 111 8.06 4.45 0.24
C VAL A 111 7.58 4.41 1.69
N ARG A 112 7.91 5.44 2.48
CA ARG A 112 7.40 5.60 3.86
C ARG A 112 5.86 5.56 3.90
N THR A 113 5.20 6.29 3.00
CA THR A 113 3.74 6.27 2.89
C THR A 113 3.19 4.87 2.58
N GLY A 114 3.87 4.10 1.74
CA GLY A 114 3.53 2.70 1.47
C GLY A 114 3.65 1.80 2.70
N ILE A 115 4.76 1.94 3.45
CA ILE A 115 5.00 1.23 4.71
C ILE A 115 3.91 1.58 5.75
N ASP A 116 3.58 2.86 5.88
CA ASP A 116 2.55 3.34 6.82
C ASP A 116 1.15 2.82 6.45
N SER A 117 0.86 2.70 5.15
CA SER A 117 -0.41 2.13 4.68
C SER A 117 -0.52 0.64 5.02
N VAL A 118 0.55 -0.13 4.85
CA VAL A 118 0.59 -1.55 5.22
C VAL A 118 0.50 -1.73 6.73
N ARG A 119 1.15 -0.87 7.52
CA ARG A 119 1.00 -0.85 8.98
C ARG A 119 -0.47 -0.73 9.38
N ALA A 120 -1.18 0.24 8.82
CA ALA A 120 -2.58 0.48 9.15
C ALA A 120 -3.48 -0.72 8.82
N VAL A 121 -3.22 -1.41 7.69
CA VAL A 121 -3.93 -2.64 7.33
C VAL A 121 -3.62 -3.75 8.35
N LEU A 122 -2.35 -3.95 8.72
CA LEU A 122 -1.98 -4.96 9.71
C LEU A 122 -2.54 -4.68 11.11
N GLU A 123 -2.58 -3.42 11.54
CA GLU A 123 -3.20 -3.06 12.83
C GLU A 123 -4.71 -3.34 12.83
N ALA A 124 -5.38 -3.19 11.69
CA ALA A 124 -6.79 -3.55 11.55
C ALA A 124 -7.02 -5.07 11.53
N VAL A 125 -6.12 -5.82 10.88
CA VAL A 125 -6.21 -7.29 10.77
C VAL A 125 -5.80 -7.99 12.06
N LEU A 126 -4.69 -7.60 12.66
CA LEU A 126 -4.14 -8.19 13.89
C LEU A 126 -4.68 -7.48 15.13
N TRP A 127 -6.01 -7.44 15.26
CA TRP A 127 -6.70 -6.69 16.31
C TRP A 127 -6.37 -7.20 17.73
N SER A 128 -5.82 -8.41 17.88
CA SER A 128 -5.39 -8.92 19.18
C SER A 128 -4.16 -8.18 19.71
N GLU A 129 -3.54 -7.33 18.88
CA GLU A 129 -2.35 -6.54 19.18
C GLU A 129 -1.22 -7.40 19.78
N PRO A 130 -0.70 -8.38 19.01
CA PRO A 130 0.31 -9.30 19.54
C PRO A 130 1.56 -8.53 19.95
N LEU A 131 2.05 -8.81 21.16
CA LEU A 131 3.21 -8.13 21.74
C LEU A 131 4.53 -8.85 21.42
N CYS A 132 5.59 -8.08 21.31
CA CYS A 132 6.96 -8.56 21.22
C CYS A 132 7.36 -9.28 22.51
N GLY A 133 8.13 -10.37 22.38
CA GLY A 133 8.59 -11.17 23.52
C GLY A 133 7.54 -12.14 24.10
N ARG A 134 6.31 -12.15 23.58
CA ARG A 134 5.27 -13.11 23.97
C ARG A 134 5.02 -14.14 22.86
N PRO A 135 4.77 -15.42 23.18
CA PRO A 135 4.25 -16.36 22.20
C PRO A 135 2.97 -15.83 21.57
N TYR A 136 2.79 -16.06 20.28
CA TYR A 136 1.60 -15.63 19.55
C TYR A 136 1.35 -16.60 18.40
N GLU A 137 0.07 -16.89 18.21
CA GLU A 137 -0.46 -17.64 17.08
C GLU A 137 -1.72 -16.89 16.63
N PRO A 138 -1.85 -16.54 15.34
CA PRO A 138 -3.00 -15.75 14.89
C PRO A 138 -4.31 -16.51 15.06
N LEU A 139 -5.36 -15.79 15.44
CA LEU A 139 -6.70 -16.35 15.57
C LEU A 139 -7.31 -16.61 14.18
N THR A 140 -8.21 -17.58 14.08
CA THR A 140 -8.92 -17.87 12.81
C THR A 140 -9.61 -16.64 12.24
N GLY A 141 -10.14 -15.76 13.09
CA GLY A 141 -10.75 -14.52 12.63
C GLY A 141 -9.73 -13.52 12.06
N GLU A 142 -8.48 -13.51 12.51
CA GLU A 142 -7.43 -12.64 11.96
C GLU A 142 -6.97 -13.17 10.59
N PHE A 143 -6.94 -14.50 10.42
CA PHE A 143 -6.81 -15.15 9.12
C PHE A 143 -7.96 -14.75 8.18
N ASP A 144 -9.21 -14.76 8.67
CA ASP A 144 -10.39 -14.35 7.89
C ASP A 144 -10.32 -12.87 7.51
N ALA A 145 -10.01 -11.98 8.45
CA ALA A 145 -9.88 -10.55 8.18
C ALA A 145 -8.77 -10.23 7.16
N TYR A 146 -7.64 -10.96 7.21
CA TYR A 146 -6.60 -10.84 6.19
C TYR A 146 -7.14 -11.25 4.81
N ARG A 147 -7.84 -12.39 4.72
CA ARG A 147 -8.43 -12.88 3.46
C ARG A 147 -9.55 -11.99 2.95
N ASP A 148 -10.40 -11.45 3.80
CA ASP A 148 -11.45 -10.49 3.40
C ASP A 148 -10.81 -9.22 2.83
N GLY A 149 -9.74 -8.74 3.48
CA GLY A 149 -8.91 -7.65 2.97
C GLY A 149 -8.27 -7.97 1.62
N LEU A 150 -7.90 -9.23 1.35
CA LEU A 150 -7.36 -9.70 0.07
C LEU A 150 -8.43 -10.05 -1.00
N SER A 151 -9.59 -10.53 -0.62
CA SER A 151 -10.66 -10.96 -1.54
C SER A 151 -11.38 -9.75 -2.12
N ALA A 152 -11.49 -8.66 -1.35
CA ALA A 152 -11.85 -7.34 -1.88
C ALA A 152 -10.89 -6.86 -3.00
N LEU A 153 -9.77 -7.56 -3.23
CA LEU A 153 -8.74 -7.24 -4.21
C LEU A 153 -8.78 -8.13 -5.47
N GLU A 154 -9.37 -9.32 -5.39
CA GLU A 154 -9.34 -10.29 -6.50
C GLU A 154 -10.27 -9.93 -7.66
N ASP A 155 -11.15 -8.93 -7.49
CA ASP A 155 -11.96 -8.31 -8.56
C ASP A 155 -11.10 -7.55 -9.62
N GLY A 156 -9.80 -7.87 -9.72
CA GLY A 156 -8.82 -7.23 -10.60
C GLY A 156 -8.32 -5.88 -10.09
N ARG A 157 -8.51 -5.60 -8.79
CA ARG A 157 -8.37 -4.28 -8.18
C ARG A 157 -7.41 -4.33 -7.01
N ASP A 158 -6.27 -3.69 -7.18
CA ASP A 158 -5.22 -3.50 -6.18
C ASP A 158 -5.74 -2.97 -4.81
N ILE A 159 -5.14 -3.35 -3.67
CA ILE A 159 -5.55 -2.98 -2.27
C ILE A 159 -5.66 -1.48 -1.97
N PHE A 160 -5.15 -0.64 -2.85
CA PHE A 160 -5.23 0.81 -2.74
C PHE A 160 -6.12 1.45 -3.81
N THR A 161 -6.94 0.64 -4.49
CA THR A 161 -7.94 1.10 -5.45
C THR A 161 -9.29 1.26 -4.75
N ARG A 162 -9.96 2.37 -5.02
CA ARG A 162 -11.21 2.76 -4.37
C ARG A 162 -12.25 3.01 -5.44
N TYR A 163 -13.44 2.43 -5.27
CA TYR A 163 -14.59 2.79 -6.08
C TYR A 163 -15.13 4.16 -5.67
N TYR A 164 -15.35 5.03 -6.64
CA TYR A 164 -16.01 6.32 -6.41
C TYR A 164 -17.44 6.37 -6.92
N GLY A 165 -17.94 5.32 -7.57
CA GLY A 165 -19.27 5.29 -8.18
C GLY A 165 -19.22 5.32 -9.70
N THR A 166 -20.39 5.42 -10.31
CA THR A 166 -20.53 5.50 -11.76
C THR A 166 -20.70 6.94 -12.21
N PHE A 167 -19.94 7.38 -13.21
CA PHE A 167 -20.07 8.68 -13.85
C PHE A 167 -20.25 8.49 -15.36
N GLU A 168 -21.34 9.03 -15.93
CA GLU A 168 -21.69 8.88 -17.35
C GLU A 168 -21.62 7.44 -17.86
N GLY A 169 -22.15 6.50 -17.05
CA GLY A 169 -22.18 5.07 -17.38
C GLY A 169 -20.87 4.31 -17.12
N ARG A 170 -19.78 4.98 -16.75
CA ARG A 170 -18.46 4.37 -16.49
C ARG A 170 -18.18 4.24 -15.02
N ALA A 171 -17.60 3.11 -14.61
CA ALA A 171 -17.16 2.90 -13.25
C ALA A 171 -15.89 3.72 -12.96
N VAL A 172 -15.90 4.55 -11.92
CA VAL A 172 -14.78 5.43 -11.57
C VAL A 172 -13.97 4.82 -10.44
N TRP A 173 -12.67 4.60 -10.69
CA TRP A 173 -11.77 3.93 -9.76
C TRP A 173 -10.52 4.75 -9.49
N ASN A 174 -10.05 4.74 -8.24
CA ASN A 174 -8.70 5.18 -7.93
C ASN A 174 -7.68 4.18 -8.49
N HIS A 175 -6.67 4.67 -9.18
CA HIS A 175 -5.48 3.94 -9.60
C HIS A 175 -4.32 4.27 -8.66
N CYS A 176 -3.82 3.24 -7.99
CA CYS A 176 -2.62 3.30 -7.18
C CYS A 176 -1.48 2.56 -7.90
N PRO A 177 -0.45 3.27 -8.40
CA PRO A 177 0.64 2.65 -9.13
C PRO A 177 1.57 1.79 -8.26
N SER A 178 1.42 1.84 -6.93
CA SER A 178 2.31 1.16 -5.98
C SER A 178 1.72 -0.10 -5.36
N ALA A 179 0.55 -0.54 -5.80
CA ALA A 179 -0.22 -1.51 -5.04
C ALA A 179 0.29 -2.95 -5.13
N ALA A 180 0.87 -3.37 -6.27
CA ALA A 180 1.60 -4.63 -6.37
C ALA A 180 2.74 -4.73 -5.32
N PHE A 181 3.48 -3.64 -5.10
CA PHE A 181 4.53 -3.61 -4.07
C PHE A 181 3.96 -3.71 -2.67
N ALA A 182 2.86 -2.99 -2.42
CA ALA A 182 2.27 -2.98 -1.11
C ALA A 182 1.58 -4.31 -0.76
N ARG A 183 1.16 -5.12 -1.75
CA ARG A 183 0.79 -6.53 -1.55
C ARG A 183 1.99 -7.36 -1.06
N VAL A 184 3.14 -7.26 -1.73
CA VAL A 184 4.37 -7.94 -1.29
C VAL A 184 4.76 -7.50 0.13
N LEU A 185 4.72 -6.19 0.41
CA LEU A 185 4.99 -5.65 1.73
C LEU A 185 4.03 -6.19 2.78
N LEU A 186 2.75 -6.36 2.46
CA LEU A 186 1.74 -6.89 3.38
C LEU A 186 1.96 -8.38 3.67
N GLU A 187 2.25 -9.19 2.64
CA GLU A 187 2.51 -10.63 2.76
C GLU A 187 3.74 -10.91 3.65
N GLN A 188 4.86 -10.23 3.40
CA GLN A 188 6.07 -10.37 4.23
C GLN A 188 5.85 -9.83 5.66
N ALA A 189 5.05 -8.77 5.81
CA ALA A 189 4.81 -8.16 7.10
C ALA A 189 3.91 -9.03 7.98
N TRP A 190 2.92 -9.71 7.38
CA TRP A 190 2.19 -10.79 8.03
C TRP A 190 3.17 -11.83 8.55
N HIS A 191 4.00 -12.40 7.68
CA HIS A 191 4.93 -13.46 8.07
C HIS A 191 5.91 -13.01 9.16
N ALA A 192 6.46 -11.81 9.05
CA ALA A 192 7.35 -11.24 10.06
C ALA A 192 6.66 -11.03 11.43
N CYS A 193 5.36 -10.70 11.45
CA CYS A 193 4.61 -10.47 12.68
C CYS A 193 4.05 -11.76 13.29
N THR A 194 3.63 -12.72 12.48
CA THR A 194 2.89 -13.91 12.93
C THR A 194 3.76 -15.17 13.00
N GLY A 195 4.84 -15.22 12.21
CA GLY A 195 5.63 -16.43 12.01
C GLY A 195 4.95 -17.47 11.10
N THR A 196 3.86 -17.12 10.42
CA THR A 196 3.14 -18.01 9.50
C THR A 196 3.11 -17.41 8.09
N SER A 197 2.99 -18.27 7.07
CA SER A 197 2.79 -17.77 5.70
C SER A 197 1.50 -16.96 5.60
N ALA A 198 1.52 -15.91 4.77
CA ALA A 198 0.34 -15.12 4.48
C ALA A 198 -0.77 -16.02 3.92
N PRO A 199 -2.02 -15.84 4.38
CA PRO A 199 -3.17 -16.57 3.84
C PRO A 199 -3.30 -16.29 2.35
N SER A 200 -3.41 -17.35 1.53
CA SER A 200 -3.83 -17.20 0.15
C SER A 200 -5.34 -16.95 0.09
N VAL A 201 -5.76 -16.21 -0.92
CA VAL A 201 -7.16 -16.15 -1.34
C VAL A 201 -7.50 -17.43 -2.11
#